data_AF-A0A183I662-F1
#
_entry.id   AF-A0A183I662-F1
#
_cell.length_a   1.000
_cell.length_b   1.000
_cell.length_c   1.000
_cell.angle_alpha   90.00
_cell.angle_beta   90.00
_cell.angle_gamma   90.00
#
_symmetry.space_group_name_H-M   'P 1'
#
loop_
_entity.id
_entity.type
_entity.pdbx_description
1 polymer ?
#
loop_
_entity_poly.entity_id
_entity_poly.type
_entity_poly.pdbx_seq_one_letter_code
_entity_poly.pdbx_strand_id
1 'polypeptide(L)'
;MGLKENLLRGIYAFGFEKPSAIQQRAIIPCTKKRDVIAQAQSGTGKTATFSVAVLQNIDETIPEVQALVMAPTRELAQQVYFLII
;
A
#
# COMPACT_ATOMS: atom_id res chain seq x y z
N MET A 1 3.64 9.54 10.29
CA MET A 1 2.76 9.29 9.14
C MET A 1 1.27 9.25 9.50
N GLY A 2 0.89 9.03 10.78
CA GLY A 2 -0.53 9.02 11.16
C GLY A 2 -1.30 7.81 10.62
N LEU A 3 -0.62 6.67 10.51
CA LEU A 3 -1.24 5.41 10.08
C LEU A 3 -2.06 4.81 11.21
N LYS A 4 -3.11 4.04 10.86
CA LYS A 4 -3.88 3.23 11.81
C LYS A 4 -2.94 2.31 12.57
N GLU A 5 -3.21 2.10 13.87
CA GLU A 5 -2.33 1.33 14.74
C GLU A 5 -2.19 -0.13 14.29
N ASN A 6 -3.30 -0.79 13.94
CA ASN A 6 -3.29 -2.17 13.42
C ASN A 6 -2.48 -2.31 12.13
N LEU A 7 -2.60 -1.33 11.22
CA LEU A 7 -1.82 -1.29 10.00
C LEU A 7 -0.32 -1.14 10.30
N LEU A 8 0.03 -0.24 11.21
CA LEU A 8 1.43 -0.03 11.61
C LEU A 8 2.03 -1.29 12.23
N ARG A 9 1.29 -1.99 13.10
CA ARG A 9 1.70 -3.27 13.67
C ARG A 9 1.92 -4.32 12.58
N GLY A 10 1.03 -4.42 11.60
CA GLY A 10 1.17 -5.33 10.45
C GLY A 10 2.42 -5.04 9.61
N ILE A 11 2.70 -3.77 9.32
CA ILE A 11 3.90 -3.33 8.58
C ILE A 11 5.17 -3.82 9.28
N TYR A 12 5.26 -3.61 10.60
CA TYR A 12 6.43 -4.06 11.38
C TYR A 12 6.50 -5.59 11.50
N ALA A 13 5.38 -6.27 11.68
CA ALA A 13 5.33 -7.73 11.72
C ALA A 13 5.78 -8.38 10.40
N PHE A 14 5.52 -7.72 9.27
CA PHE A 14 6.01 -8.13 7.94
C PHE A 14 7.52 -7.89 7.76
N GLY A 15 8.17 -7.18 8.69
CA GLY A 15 9.61 -6.88 8.65
C GLY A 15 9.97 -5.58 7.94
N PHE A 16 9.02 -4.68 7.69
CA PHE A 16 9.30 -3.36 7.12
C PHE A 16 9.70 -2.37 8.21
N GLU A 17 11.01 -2.19 8.41
CA GLU A 17 11.53 -1.28 9.44
C GLU A 17 11.76 0.15 8.94
N LYS A 18 12.38 0.30 7.77
CA LYS A 18 12.75 1.59 7.19
C LYS A 18 12.10 1.77 5.82
N PRO A 19 11.31 2.83 5.61
CA PRO A 19 10.66 3.05 4.34
C PRO A 19 11.69 3.42 3.26
N SER A 20 11.51 2.88 2.06
CA SER A 20 12.30 3.24 0.87
C SER A 20 12.03 4.69 0.45
N ALA A 21 12.87 5.25 -0.43
CA ALA A 21 12.71 6.62 -0.91
C ALA A 21 11.34 6.89 -1.57
N ILE A 22 10.80 5.91 -2.30
CA ILE A 22 9.46 6.06 -2.91
C ILE A 22 8.36 5.98 -1.84
N GLN A 23 8.49 5.10 -0.85
CA GLN A 23 7.52 4.99 0.25
C GLN A 23 7.45 6.28 1.07
N GLN A 24 8.60 6.88 1.42
CA GLN A 24 8.66 8.15 2.15
C GLN A 24 7.95 9.29 1.42
N ARG A 25 8.05 9.33 0.08
CA ARG A 25 7.46 10.38 -0.74
C ARG A 25 5.99 10.13 -1.09
N ALA A 26 5.61 8.88 -1.32
CA ALA A 26 4.31 8.53 -1.92
C ALA A 26 3.27 8.03 -0.91
N ILE A 27 3.64 7.49 0.27
CA ILE A 27 2.63 7.01 1.24
C ILE A 27 1.71 8.15 1.68
N ILE A 28 2.25 9.27 2.16
CA ILE A 28 1.45 10.40 2.65
C ILE A 28 0.49 11.01 1.62
N PRO A 29 0.90 11.33 0.37
CA PRO A 29 -0.05 11.82 -0.62
C PRO A 29 -1.14 10.79 -0.94
N CYS A 30 -0.80 9.51 -1.06
CA CYS A 30 -1.79 8.46 -1.35
C CYS A 30 -2.77 8.25 -0.19
N THR A 31 -2.32 8.27 1.08
CA THR A 31 -3.22 8.16 2.24
C THR A 31 -4.15 9.37 2.37
N LYS A 32 -3.77 10.52 1.79
CA LYS A 32 -4.63 11.71 1.69
C LYS A 32 -5.58 11.69 0.49
N LYS A 33 -5.72 10.55 -0.19
CA LYS A 33 -6.57 10.36 -1.38
C LYS A 33 -6.26 11.35 -2.52
N ARG A 34 -4.99 11.78 -2.64
CA ARG A 34 -4.52 12.57 -3.78
C ARG A 34 -4.14 11.63 -4.92
N ASP A 35 -4.35 12.09 -6.15
CA ASP A 35 -3.83 11.41 -7.33
C ASP A 35 -2.30 11.50 -7.36
N VAL A 36 -1.63 10.37 -7.60
CA VAL A 36 -0.18 10.26 -7.54
C VAL A 36 0.33 9.48 -8.75
N ILE A 37 1.27 10.08 -9.46
CA ILE A 37 2.13 9.38 -10.42
C ILE A 37 3.46 9.08 -9.72
N ALA A 38 3.76 7.80 -9.57
CA ALA A 38 4.97 7.31 -8.90
C ALA A 38 5.87 6.57 -9.89
N GLN A 39 7.05 7.13 -10.17
CA GLN A 39 8.07 6.48 -10.98
C GLN A 39 9.23 6.03 -10.10
N ALA A 40 9.53 4.73 -10.14
CA ALA A 40 10.68 4.15 -9.46
C ALA A 40 11.09 2.84 -10.13
N GLN A 41 12.35 2.42 -9.95
CA GLN A 41 12.85 1.14 -10.46
C GLN A 41 12.09 -0.06 -9.84
N SER A 42 12.16 -1.23 -10.48
CA SER A 42 11.62 -2.46 -9.89
C SER A 42 12.31 -2.81 -8.57
N GLY A 43 11.59 -3.45 -7.65
CA GLY A 43 12.11 -3.81 -6.32
C GLY A 43 12.20 -2.66 -5.31
N THR A 44 11.82 -1.43 -5.67
CA THR A 44 11.96 -0.25 -4.78
C THR A 44 10.80 -0.06 -3.78
N GLY A 45 9.85 -1.00 -3.70
CA GLY A 45 8.76 -0.93 -2.72
C GLY A 45 7.50 -0.18 -3.16
N LYS A 46 7.28 -0.01 -4.48
CA LYS A 46 6.05 0.57 -5.04
C LYS A 46 4.78 -0.17 -4.57
N THR A 47 4.81 -1.50 -4.57
CA THR A 47 3.69 -2.35 -4.13
C THR A 47 3.28 -2.05 -2.70
N ALA A 48 4.22 -2.12 -1.77
CA ALA A 48 3.99 -1.76 -0.37
C ALA A 48 3.49 -0.32 -0.20
N THR A 49 3.93 0.62 -1.05
CA THR A 49 3.48 2.02 -0.98
C THR A 49 1.97 2.14 -1.21
N PHE A 50 1.43 1.57 -2.28
CA PHE A 50 -0.01 1.66 -2.53
C PHE A 50 -0.80 0.73 -1.61
N SER A 51 -0.28 -0.44 -1.22
CA SER A 51 -0.96 -1.34 -0.28
C SER A 51 -1.19 -0.67 1.08
N VAL A 52 -0.17 0.00 1.64
CA VAL A 52 -0.31 0.78 2.88
C VAL A 52 -1.34 1.90 2.70
N ALA A 53 -1.34 2.59 1.56
CA ALA A 53 -2.29 3.66 1.31
C ALA A 53 -3.73 3.18 1.16
N VAL A 54 -3.94 2.02 0.52
CA VAL A 54 -5.26 1.38 0.40
C VAL A 54 -5.75 0.98 1.79
N LEU A 55 -4.99 0.15 2.52
CA LEU A 55 -5.38 -0.34 3.84
C LEU A 55 -5.63 0.79 4.86
N GLN A 56 -4.88 1.89 4.76
CA GLN A 56 -5.11 3.08 5.58
C GLN A 56 -6.50 3.69 5.34
N ASN A 57 -7.02 3.61 4.11
CA ASN A 57 -8.27 4.25 3.69
C ASN A 57 -9.50 3.33 3.72
N ILE A 58 -9.32 2.00 3.81
CA ILE A 58 -10.43 1.04 3.93
C ILE A 58 -11.18 1.27 5.26
N ASP A 59 -12.50 1.25 5.22
CA ASP A 59 -13.36 1.16 6.39
C ASP A 59 -13.82 -0.30 6.59
N GLU A 60 -13.33 -0.95 7.64
CA GLU A 60 -13.62 -2.36 7.93
C GLU A 60 -15.08 -2.58 8.36
N THR A 61 -15.83 -1.52 8.68
CA THR A 61 -17.25 -1.61 9.07
C THR A 61 -18.20 -1.70 7.87
N ILE A 62 -17.70 -1.41 6.66
CA ILE A 62 -18.50 -1.37 5.43
C ILE A 62 -18.17 -2.62 4.58
N PRO A 63 -19.10 -3.58 4.41
CA PRO A 63 -18.87 -4.82 3.67
C PRO A 63 -19.05 -4.63 2.15
N GLU A 64 -18.38 -3.63 1.58
CA GLU A 64 -18.44 -3.28 0.16
C GLU A 64 -17.04 -3.18 -0.45
N VAL A 65 -16.94 -3.22 -1.79
CA VAL A 65 -15.66 -3.02 -2.49
C VAL A 65 -15.27 -1.54 -2.41
N GLN A 66 -14.16 -1.26 -1.71
CA GLN A 66 -13.70 0.12 -1.45
C GLN A 66 -12.39 0.48 -2.17
N ALA A 67 -11.71 -0.49 -2.78
CA ALA A 67 -10.48 -0.27 -3.53
C ALA A 67 -10.34 -1.26 -4.68
N LEU A 68 -9.74 -0.81 -5.78
CA LEU A 68 -9.40 -1.63 -6.94
C LEU A 68 -7.93 -1.45 -7.26
N VAL A 69 -7.18 -2.55 -7.34
CA VAL A 69 -5.79 -2.56 -7.82
C VAL A 69 -5.75 -3.31 -9.14
N MET A 70 -5.33 -2.63 -10.21
CA MET A 70 -5.15 -3.26 -11.52
C MET A 70 -3.68 -3.63 -11.72
N ALA A 71 -3.45 -4.82 -12.26
CA ALA A 71 -2.13 -5.31 -12.62
C ALA A 71 -2.12 -5.77 -14.09
N PRO A 72 -0.99 -5.63 -14.81
CA PRO A 72 -0.89 -5.98 -16.22
C PRO A 72 -0.83 -7.49 -16.47
N THR A 73 -0.50 -8.29 -15.45
CA THR A 73 -0.42 -9.75 -15.55
C THR A 73 -1.06 -10.42 -14.33
N ARG A 74 -1.46 -11.69 -14.51
CA ARG A 74 -2.09 -12.49 -13.46
C ARG A 74 -1.12 -12.77 -12.31
N GLU A 75 0.14 -13.03 -12.64
CA GLU A 75 1.21 -13.31 -11.68
C GLU A 75 1.47 -12.08 -10.81
N LEU A 76 1.46 -10.88 -11.41
CA LEU A 76 1.62 -9.65 -10.64
C LEU A 76 0.39 -9.39 -9.77
N ALA A 77 -0.82 -9.65 -10.27
CA ALA A 77 -2.05 -9.57 -9.46
C ALA A 77 -1.97 -10.50 -8.23
N GLN A 78 -1.47 -11.73 -8.41
CA GLN A 78 -1.28 -12.68 -7.31
C GLN A 78 -0.23 -12.18 -6.30
N GLN A 79 0.90 -11.65 -6.77
CA GLN A 79 1.91 -11.08 -5.87
C GLN A 79 1.37 -9.91 -5.04
N VAL A 80 0.54 -9.06 -5.63
CA VAL A 80 -0.14 -7.97 -4.90
C VAL A 80 -1.12 -8.52 -3.88
N TYR A 81 -1.92 -9.53 -4.28
CA TYR A 81 -2.90 -10.18 -3.41
C TYR A 81 -2.25 -10.73 -2.13
N PHE A 82 -1.18 -11.51 -2.27
CA PHE A 82 -0.45 -12.10 -1.12
C PHE A 82 0.23 -11.07 -0.20
N LEU A 83 0.42 -9.83 -0.65
CA LEU A 83 0.94 -8.77 0.22
C LEU A 83 -0.17 -8.11 1.05
N ILE A 84 -1.40 -8.12 0.56
CA ILE A 84 -2.54 -7.44 1.17
C ILE A 84 -3.32 -8.36 2.11
N ILE A 85 -3.43 -9.65 1.77
CA ILE A 85 -4.15 -10.69 2.52
C ILE A 85 -3.15 -11.65 3.16
#